data_AF-A0A257AQ96-F1
#
_entry.id   AF-A0A257AQ96-F1
#
_cell.length_a   1.000
_cell.length_b   1.000
_cell.length_c   1.000
_cell.angle_alpha   90.00
_cell.angle_beta   90.00
_cell.angle_gamma   90.00
#
_symmetry.space_group_name_H-M   'P 1'
#
loop_
_entity.id
_entity.type
_entity.pdbx_description
1 polymer ?
#
loop_
_entity_poly.entity_id
_entity_poly.type
_entity_poly.pdbx_seq_one_letter_code
_entity_poly.pdbx_strand_id
1 'polypeptide(L)'
;MGGIITHNTASFAGQQETYLNVRGEDELVEKVMECFASLFTNRAISYRVDKGFDHLSVFLSVGVQKMARSDLACSGVMFSIDTESGFSDAVYITGAYGLGENVVQGAVNPDQFYVFKPTLRQGFRPIVEKKLGSKRKKMVYKEAGAGKTGTGAEAGKTGTGAGARKTGTGTRQEKVGEEDRKKFVLTDDEVLRLARWACIIEEHYGTPMDIEWAKDGTTGELFVVQARPETVHSQKDLSSLETYVLENSSLFRRDLRPCTRRKTSPRSRLTCWKRRWKSSKRRAGCWSRARL
;
A
#
# COMPACT_ATOMS: atom_id res chain seq x y z
N MET A 1 2.40 -23.94 8.61
CA MET A 1 2.01 -22.57 8.98
C MET A 1 2.08 -21.72 7.74
N GLY A 2 0.93 -21.26 7.28
CA GLY A 2 0.81 -20.42 6.10
C GLY A 2 -0.06 -19.19 6.35
N GLY A 3 0.12 -18.18 5.51
CA GLY A 3 -0.78 -17.04 5.34
C GLY A 3 -1.46 -17.17 3.99
N ILE A 4 -2.70 -16.67 3.91
CA ILE A 4 -3.46 -16.64 2.68
C ILE A 4 -3.49 -15.20 2.17
N ILE A 5 -2.94 -14.98 0.98
CA ILE A 5 -2.91 -13.69 0.28
C ILE A 5 -3.76 -13.80 -0.98
N THR A 6 -4.71 -12.89 -1.13
CA THR A 6 -5.57 -12.79 -2.31
C THR A 6 -5.07 -11.68 -3.23
N HIS A 7 -4.90 -11.96 -4.53
CA HIS A 7 -4.48 -10.98 -5.53
C HIS A 7 -5.53 -10.81 -6.64
N ASN A 8 -5.78 -9.55 -7.04
CA ASN A 8 -6.44 -9.18 -8.28
C ASN A 8 -5.81 -7.90 -8.85
N THR A 9 -5.71 -7.79 -10.18
CA THR A 9 -5.02 -6.71 -10.93
C THR A 9 -5.83 -5.43 -11.08
N ALA A 10 -7.14 -5.44 -10.78
CA ALA A 10 -7.90 -4.21 -10.59
C ALA A 10 -7.77 -3.73 -9.14
N SER A 11 -7.72 -2.42 -8.92
CA SER A 11 -7.46 -1.73 -7.64
C SER A 11 -8.50 -2.06 -6.53
N PHE A 12 -8.50 -3.30 -6.05
CA PHE A 12 -9.29 -3.85 -4.94
C PHE A 12 -8.54 -3.77 -3.60
N ALA A 13 -7.63 -2.80 -3.46
CA ALA A 13 -6.87 -2.59 -2.24
C ALA A 13 -7.80 -2.52 -1.02
N GLY A 14 -7.63 -3.46 -0.08
CA GLY A 14 -8.42 -3.53 1.15
C GLY A 14 -9.86 -4.04 0.99
N GLN A 15 -10.19 -4.76 -0.08
CA GLN A 15 -11.52 -5.39 -0.26
C GLN A 15 -11.52 -6.91 -0.10
N GLN A 16 -10.36 -7.56 -0.07
CA GLN A 16 -10.26 -9.01 0.06
C GLN A 16 -9.68 -9.38 1.42
N GLU A 17 -10.17 -10.48 2.00
CA GLU A 17 -9.76 -10.91 3.33
C GLU A 17 -8.46 -11.72 3.26
N THR A 18 -7.49 -11.32 4.08
CA THR A 18 -6.22 -12.02 4.30
C THR A 18 -6.27 -12.69 5.65
N TYR A 19 -5.90 -13.97 5.71
CA TYR A 19 -5.83 -14.72 6.97
C TYR A 19 -4.38 -15.07 7.30
N LEU A 20 -3.96 -14.75 8.52
CA LEU A 20 -2.61 -15.00 9.01
C LEU A 20 -2.62 -16.12 10.07
N ASN A 21 -1.49 -16.84 10.16
CA ASN A 21 -1.25 -17.92 11.13
C ASN A 21 -2.22 -19.11 11.01
N VAL A 22 -2.48 -19.57 9.78
CA VAL A 22 -3.31 -20.75 9.52
C VAL A 22 -2.50 -22.04 9.73
N ARG A 23 -3.09 -23.02 10.44
CA ARG A 23 -2.42 -24.25 10.88
C ARG A 23 -3.29 -25.49 10.63
N GLY A 24 -2.71 -26.45 9.92
CA GLY A 24 -3.38 -27.70 9.59
C GLY A 24 -4.14 -27.61 8.27
N GLU A 25 -4.50 -28.77 7.73
CA GLU A 25 -5.19 -28.90 6.45
C GLU A 25 -6.63 -28.42 6.52
N ASP A 26 -7.36 -28.83 7.57
CA ASP A 26 -8.77 -28.45 7.75
C ASP A 26 -8.96 -26.93 7.86
N GLU A 27 -8.14 -26.26 8.69
CA GLU A 27 -8.19 -24.81 8.85
C GLU A 27 -7.80 -24.10 7.54
N LEU A 28 -6.84 -24.65 6.79
CA LEU A 28 -6.44 -24.10 5.49
C LEU A 28 -7.60 -24.13 4.50
N VAL A 29 -8.28 -25.28 4.36
CA VAL A 29 -9.43 -25.42 3.46
C VAL A 29 -10.56 -24.47 3.87
N GLU A 30 -10.86 -24.38 5.16
CA GLU A 30 -11.86 -23.43 5.69
C GLU A 30 -11.52 -21.98 5.31
N LYS A 31 -10.27 -21.54 5.53
CA LYS A 31 -9.86 -20.17 5.21
C LYS A 31 -9.79 -19.88 3.72
N VAL A 32 -9.47 -20.87 2.88
CA VAL A 32 -9.58 -20.73 1.42
C VAL A 32 -11.04 -20.52 1.00
N MET A 33 -11.98 -21.26 1.60
CA MET A 33 -13.41 -21.08 1.34
C MET A 33 -13.91 -19.70 1.81
N GLU A 34 -13.45 -19.23 2.98
CA GLU A 34 -13.77 -17.88 3.46
C GLU A 34 -13.24 -16.79 2.51
N CYS A 35 -12.03 -16.94 1.94
CA CYS A 35 -11.52 -16.02 0.91
C CYS A 35 -12.41 -16.00 -0.35
N PHE A 36 -12.91 -17.15 -0.81
CA PHE A 36 -13.87 -17.17 -1.92
C PHE A 36 -15.19 -16.51 -1.56
N ALA A 37 -15.68 -16.73 -0.34
CA ALA A 37 -16.89 -16.08 0.17
C ALA A 37 -16.73 -14.55 0.28
N SER A 38 -15.52 -14.04 0.52
CA SER A 38 -15.27 -12.60 0.65
C SER A 38 -15.58 -11.81 -0.64
N LEU A 39 -15.57 -12.47 -1.81
CA LEU A 39 -16.02 -11.87 -3.08
C LEU A 39 -17.49 -11.48 -3.08
N PHE A 40 -18.31 -12.10 -2.24
CA PHE A 40 -19.76 -11.90 -2.20
C PHE A 40 -20.21 -11.04 -1.02
N THR A 41 -19.28 -10.30 -0.39
CA THR A 41 -19.64 -9.29 0.60
C THR A 41 -20.42 -8.15 -0.04
N ASN A 42 -21.31 -7.51 0.73
CA ASN A 42 -22.11 -6.36 0.26
C ASN A 42 -21.25 -5.27 -0.40
N ARG A 43 -20.05 -5.03 0.14
CA ARG A 43 -19.10 -4.04 -0.38
C ARG A 43 -18.56 -4.43 -1.75
N ALA A 44 -18.16 -5.69 -1.93
CA ALA A 44 -17.66 -6.21 -3.21
C ALA A 44 -18.76 -6.26 -4.28
N ILE A 45 -20.00 -6.56 -3.89
CA ILE A 45 -21.17 -6.50 -4.79
C ILE A 45 -21.42 -5.06 -5.25
N SER A 46 -21.52 -4.10 -4.32
CA SER A 46 -21.74 -2.68 -4.67
C SER A 46 -20.67 -2.16 -5.63
N TYR A 47 -19.39 -2.43 -5.36
CA TYR A 47 -18.31 -1.98 -6.24
C TYR A 47 -18.40 -2.55 -7.67
N ARG A 48 -18.82 -3.82 -7.81
CA ARG A 48 -19.00 -4.44 -9.13
C ARG A 48 -20.16 -3.81 -9.89
N VAL A 49 -21.28 -3.54 -9.22
CA VAL A 49 -22.42 -2.83 -9.82
C VAL A 49 -21.98 -1.45 -10.31
N ASP A 50 -21.27 -0.69 -9.47
CA ASP A 50 -20.81 0.67 -9.81
C ASP A 50 -19.83 0.69 -11.00
N LYS A 51 -19.08 -0.40 -11.20
CA LYS A 51 -18.15 -0.58 -12.33
C LYS A 51 -18.74 -1.28 -13.54
N GLY A 52 -19.99 -1.76 -13.45
CA GLY A 52 -20.67 -2.49 -14.51
C GLY A 52 -20.06 -3.86 -14.83
N PHE A 53 -19.39 -4.50 -13.87
CA PHE A 53 -18.86 -5.85 -14.04
C PHE A 53 -19.94 -6.90 -13.76
N ASP A 54 -19.99 -7.95 -14.58
CA ASP A 54 -20.82 -9.11 -14.30
C ASP A 54 -20.37 -9.81 -13.00
N HIS A 55 -21.33 -10.25 -12.21
CA HIS A 55 -21.08 -10.79 -10.86
C HIS A 55 -20.33 -12.13 -10.91
N LEU A 56 -20.50 -12.89 -11.99
CA LEU A 56 -19.92 -14.21 -12.19
C LEU A 56 -18.64 -14.19 -13.02
N SER A 57 -18.28 -13.06 -13.63
CA SER A 57 -17.08 -12.95 -14.47
C SER A 57 -15.80 -12.67 -13.70
N VAL A 58 -15.86 -12.57 -12.37
CA VAL A 58 -14.72 -12.25 -11.51
C VAL A 58 -14.18 -13.52 -10.87
N PHE A 59 -13.01 -13.95 -11.31
CA PHE A 59 -12.26 -15.05 -10.72
C PHE A 59 -11.33 -14.54 -9.62
N LEU A 60 -11.17 -15.32 -8.56
CA LEU A 60 -10.21 -15.07 -7.48
C LEU A 60 -9.23 -16.22 -7.42
N SER A 61 -7.95 -15.89 -7.27
CA SER A 61 -6.90 -16.85 -6.93
C SER A 61 -6.48 -16.63 -5.49
N VAL A 62 -6.33 -17.73 -4.75
CA VAL A 62 -5.94 -17.73 -3.34
C VAL A 62 -4.50 -18.21 -3.23
N GLY A 63 -3.58 -17.33 -2.86
CA GLY A 63 -2.17 -17.63 -2.68
C GLY A 63 -1.90 -18.13 -1.26
N VAL A 64 -1.37 -19.34 -1.12
CA VAL A 64 -0.97 -19.90 0.17
C VAL A 64 0.55 -19.78 0.31
N GLN A 65 1.02 -18.96 1.24
CA GLN A 65 2.43 -18.69 1.45
C GLN A 65 2.87 -19.13 2.84
N LYS A 66 4.10 -19.62 3.00
CA LYS A 66 4.67 -19.90 4.32
C LYS A 66 4.85 -18.59 5.11
N MET A 67 4.44 -18.57 6.37
CA MET A 67 4.59 -17.39 7.23
C MET A 67 6.04 -17.21 7.70
N ALA A 68 6.56 -15.99 7.60
CA ALA A 68 7.75 -15.56 8.33
C ALA A 68 7.40 -15.29 9.81
N ARG A 69 8.30 -15.59 10.74
CA ARG A 69 8.14 -15.32 12.19
C ARG A 69 8.39 -13.86 12.56
N SER A 70 7.79 -12.92 11.82
CA SER A 70 7.88 -11.48 12.12
C SER A 70 7.12 -11.06 13.36
N ASP A 71 6.25 -11.93 13.90
CA ASP A 71 5.66 -11.80 15.24
C ASP A 71 6.73 -11.63 16.35
N LEU A 72 7.91 -12.21 16.16
CA LEU A 72 9.04 -12.16 17.07
C LEU A 72 10.07 -11.08 16.71
N ALA A 73 9.91 -10.40 15.56
CA ALA A 73 10.84 -9.38 15.08
C ALA A 73 10.06 -8.19 14.50
N CYS A 74 10.22 -7.92 13.21
CA CYS A 74 9.67 -6.75 12.55
C CYS A 74 9.26 -7.04 11.10
N SER A 75 8.46 -6.15 10.56
CA SER A 75 8.03 -6.16 9.17
C SER A 75 7.64 -4.76 8.73
N GLY A 76 7.43 -4.57 7.44
CA GLY A 76 7.02 -3.28 6.93
C GLY A 76 6.89 -3.25 5.42
N VAL A 77 6.92 -2.02 4.91
CA VAL A 77 6.74 -1.73 3.49
C VAL A 77 7.89 -0.87 3.02
N MET A 78 8.37 -1.10 1.82
CA MET A 78 9.33 -0.25 1.14
C MET A 78 8.84 0.12 -0.25
N PHE A 79 9.05 1.38 -0.61
CA PHE A 79 8.75 1.93 -1.92
C PHE A 79 10.06 2.23 -2.62
N SER A 80 10.18 1.85 -3.89
CA SER A 80 11.32 2.25 -4.72
C SER A 80 11.18 3.70 -5.21
N ILE A 81 10.30 4.51 -4.63
CA ILE A 81 10.17 5.93 -4.95
C ILE A 81 9.75 6.65 -3.67
N ASP A 82 10.13 7.90 -3.53
CA ASP A 82 9.51 8.73 -2.50
C ASP A 82 8.04 8.98 -2.88
N THR A 83 7.13 8.39 -2.10
CA THR A 83 5.69 8.50 -2.32
C THR A 83 5.13 9.89 -2.02
N GLU A 84 5.86 10.77 -1.32
CA GLU A 84 5.40 12.13 -1.06
C GLU A 84 5.81 13.06 -2.20
N SER A 85 7.11 13.14 -2.51
CA SER A 85 7.62 14.05 -3.54
C SER A 85 7.58 13.50 -4.97
N GLY A 86 7.55 12.18 -5.15
CA GLY A 86 7.75 11.52 -6.44
C GLY A 86 9.22 11.41 -6.86
N PHE A 87 10.17 11.66 -5.96
CA PHE A 87 11.60 11.56 -6.26
C PHE A 87 12.02 10.09 -6.46
N SER A 88 12.36 9.73 -7.70
CA SER A 88 12.65 8.36 -8.12
C SER A 88 14.01 7.83 -7.65
N ASP A 89 14.92 8.69 -7.21
CA ASP A 89 16.28 8.27 -6.82
C ASP A 89 16.39 7.96 -5.32
N ALA A 90 15.28 7.85 -4.61
CA ALA A 90 15.23 7.42 -3.22
C ALA A 90 14.43 6.11 -3.06
N VAL A 91 14.89 5.25 -2.16
CA VAL A 91 14.08 4.16 -1.60
C VAL A 91 13.57 4.63 -0.24
N TYR A 92 12.27 4.56 -0.06
CA TYR A 92 11.60 4.85 1.20
C TYR A 92 11.24 3.54 1.90
N ILE A 93 11.76 3.31 3.10
CA ILE A 93 11.54 2.07 3.85
C ILE A 93 10.85 2.42 5.16
N THR A 94 9.80 1.68 5.48
CA THR A 94 9.10 1.76 6.77
C THR A 94 9.13 0.42 7.47
N GLY A 95 9.17 0.42 8.81
CA GLY A 95 9.14 -0.82 9.59
C GLY A 95 8.55 -0.64 10.99
N ALA A 96 7.86 -1.67 11.47
CA ALA A 96 7.36 -1.76 12.84
C ALA A 96 7.55 -3.18 13.39
N TYR A 97 7.43 -3.33 14.72
CA TYR A 97 7.49 -4.65 15.35
C TYR A 97 6.23 -5.48 15.06
N GLY A 98 6.41 -6.79 14.97
CA GLY A 98 5.32 -7.74 14.72
C GLY A 98 4.98 -7.92 13.24
N LEU A 99 3.79 -8.47 12.99
CA LEU A 99 3.25 -8.73 11.66
C LEU A 99 2.90 -7.43 10.90
N GLY A 100 3.06 -7.47 9.57
CA GLY A 100 3.08 -6.28 8.71
C GLY A 100 1.73 -5.60 8.48
N GLU A 101 0.64 -6.29 8.80
CA GLU A 101 -0.73 -5.82 8.58
C GLU A 101 -1.00 -4.47 9.27
N ASN A 102 -0.42 -4.23 10.45
CA ASN A 102 -0.54 -2.95 11.16
C ASN A 102 0.11 -1.78 10.40
N VAL A 103 1.20 -2.03 9.67
CA VAL A 103 1.90 -1.02 8.88
C VAL A 103 1.10 -0.72 7.62
N VAL A 104 0.64 -1.77 6.92
CA VAL A 104 -0.17 -1.66 5.69
C VAL A 104 -1.49 -0.93 5.94
N GLN A 105 -2.13 -1.15 7.09
CA GLN A 105 -3.37 -0.47 7.48
C GLN A 105 -3.18 0.93 8.06
N GLY A 106 -1.94 1.40 8.26
CA GLY A 106 -1.65 2.69 8.89
C GLY A 106 -2.02 2.75 10.38
N ALA A 107 -2.15 1.60 11.05
CA ALA A 107 -2.57 1.49 12.44
C ALA A 107 -1.44 1.77 13.45
N VAL A 108 -0.19 1.75 12.98
CA VAL A 108 1.01 2.05 13.78
C VAL A 108 1.83 3.12 13.07
N ASN A 109 2.50 3.98 13.83
CA ASN A 109 3.50 4.91 13.30
C ASN A 109 4.87 4.20 13.28
N PRO A 110 5.36 3.78 12.10
CA PRO A 110 6.57 2.97 11.93
C PRO A 110 7.84 3.81 11.96
N ASP A 111 8.99 3.15 12.08
CA ASP A 111 10.27 3.77 11.74
C ASP A 111 10.34 4.03 10.24
N GLN A 112 11.08 5.07 9.86
CA GLN A 112 11.21 5.52 8.49
C GLN A 112 12.68 5.69 8.14
N PHE A 113 13.06 5.25 6.94
CA PHE A 113 14.41 5.33 6.43
C PHE A 113 14.40 5.74 4.96
N TYR A 114 15.30 6.66 4.59
CA TYR A 114 15.53 7.04 3.20
C TYR A 114 16.92 6.62 2.76
N VAL A 115 17.00 5.96 1.60
CA VAL A 115 18.27 5.52 1.01
C VAL A 115 18.40 6.06 -0.41
N PHE A 116 19.53 6.72 -0.71
CA PHE A 116 19.77 7.29 -2.04
C PHE A 116 20.30 6.24 -3.01
N LYS A 117 19.56 5.98 -4.10
CA LYS A 117 19.86 4.89 -5.05
C LYS A 117 21.17 5.08 -5.82
N PRO A 118 21.51 6.27 -6.38
CA PRO A 118 22.68 6.42 -7.25
C PRO A 118 23.98 6.04 -6.55
N THR A 119 24.19 6.47 -5.31
CA THR A 119 25.38 6.11 -4.54
C THR A 119 25.29 4.71 -3.95
N LEU A 120 24.08 4.17 -3.71
CA LEU A 120 23.90 2.78 -3.28
C LEU A 120 24.36 1.81 -4.37
N ARG A 121 24.05 2.11 -5.64
CA ARG A 121 24.50 1.34 -6.81
C ARG A 121 26.02 1.38 -6.99
N GLN A 122 26.67 2.46 -6.55
CA GLN A 122 28.13 2.60 -6.53
C GLN A 122 28.79 1.86 -5.35
N GLY A 123 28.02 1.22 -4.47
CA GLY A 123 28.54 0.46 -3.33
C GLY A 123 28.74 1.28 -2.04
N PHE A 124 28.32 2.54 -2.01
CA PHE A 124 28.34 3.34 -0.78
C PHE A 124 27.23 2.92 0.21
N ARG A 125 27.22 3.56 1.38
CA ARG A 125 26.23 3.35 2.46
C ARG A 125 25.32 4.58 2.63
N PRO A 126 24.47 4.93 1.66
CA PRO A 126 23.82 6.25 1.62
C PRO A 126 22.46 6.27 2.33
N ILE A 127 22.45 6.06 3.64
CA ILE A 127 21.25 6.31 4.44
C ILE A 127 21.16 7.83 4.67
N VAL A 128 20.19 8.48 4.05
CA VAL A 128 20.03 9.93 4.06
C VAL A 128 19.30 10.40 5.31
N GLU A 129 18.28 9.65 5.72
CA GLU A 129 17.47 9.99 6.89
C GLU A 129 17.06 8.71 7.63
N LYS A 130 17.00 8.82 8.97
CA LYS A 130 16.37 7.85 9.85
C LYS A 130 15.47 8.58 10.82
N LYS A 131 14.19 8.19 10.86
CA LYS A 131 13.20 8.80 11.75
C LYS A 131 12.50 7.72 12.55
N LEU A 132 12.52 7.91 13.87
CA LEU A 132 11.99 6.95 14.82
C LEU A 132 10.46 7.08 14.92
N GLY A 133 9.76 5.97 14.70
CA GLY A 133 8.33 5.84 14.90
C GLY A 133 7.96 5.56 16.35
N SER A 134 6.74 5.93 16.73
CA SER A 134 6.26 5.67 18.11
C SER A 134 6.04 4.19 18.44
N LYS A 135 5.80 3.34 17.41
CA LYS A 135 5.71 1.88 17.50
C LYS A 135 4.92 1.36 18.72
N ARG A 136 3.79 1.98 19.06
CA ARG A 136 3.09 1.71 20.33
C ARG A 136 2.48 0.31 20.44
N LYS A 137 2.15 -0.31 19.31
CA LYS A 137 1.48 -1.60 19.22
C LYS A 137 2.15 -2.47 18.16
N LYS A 138 2.12 -3.78 18.37
CA LYS A 138 2.56 -4.82 17.44
C LYS A 138 1.48 -5.90 17.32
N MET A 139 1.38 -6.54 16.16
CA MET A 139 0.52 -7.71 15.97
C MET A 139 1.36 -8.97 16.10
N VAL A 140 0.90 -9.94 16.88
CA VAL A 140 1.58 -11.22 17.14
C VAL A 140 0.61 -12.38 16.98
N TYR A 141 1.10 -13.61 16.90
CA TYR A 141 0.24 -14.79 16.88
C TYR A 141 -0.49 -14.96 18.21
N LYS A 142 -1.73 -15.48 18.12
CA LYS A 142 -2.36 -16.08 19.30
C LYS A 142 -1.66 -17.39 19.61
N GLU A 143 -1.37 -17.62 20.87
CA GLU A 143 -0.97 -18.94 21.33
C GLU A 143 -2.13 -19.91 21.05
N ALA A 144 -1.82 -21.05 20.44
CA ALA A 144 -2.78 -22.13 20.34
C ALA A 144 -3.03 -22.60 21.77
N GLY A 145 -4.26 -22.43 22.26
CA GLY A 145 -4.61 -22.72 23.64
C GLY A 145 -4.07 -24.08 24.06
N ALA A 146 -3.26 -24.07 25.12
CA ALA A 146 -2.98 -25.27 25.91
C ALA A 146 -4.32 -25.97 26.20
N GLY A 147 -4.33 -27.28 25.95
CA GLY A 147 -5.50 -28.12 26.19
C GLY A 147 -6.09 -27.87 27.57
N LYS A 148 -7.42 -27.94 27.63
CA LYS A 148 -8.22 -27.97 28.85
C LYS A 148 -7.58 -28.90 29.90
N THR A 149 -7.08 -28.30 30.98
CA THR A 149 -7.06 -28.86 32.34
C THR A 149 -7.41 -27.65 33.22
N GLY A 150 -8.60 -27.50 33.81
CA GLY A 150 -9.44 -28.50 34.43
C GLY A 150 -9.35 -28.33 35.96
N THR A 151 -9.80 -27.20 36.49
CA THR A 151 -10.35 -26.90 37.84
C THR A 151 -10.60 -25.39 37.84
N GLY A 152 -11.74 -24.78 38.17
CA GLY A 152 -13.01 -25.16 38.76
C GLY A 152 -13.51 -23.89 39.45
N ALA A 153 -14.64 -23.32 39.01
CA ALA A 153 -15.61 -22.51 39.76
C ALA A 153 -16.42 -21.56 38.83
N GLU A 154 -17.70 -21.90 38.66
CA GLU A 154 -18.92 -21.07 38.79
C GLU A 154 -19.02 -19.68 38.09
N ALA A 155 -20.14 -19.24 37.49
CA ALA A 155 -21.46 -19.77 37.24
C ALA A 155 -22.21 -18.82 36.26
N GLY A 156 -23.14 -19.38 35.47
CA GLY A 156 -24.41 -18.72 35.10
C GLY A 156 -24.45 -17.72 33.93
N LYS A 157 -24.95 -18.16 32.76
CA LYS A 157 -26.32 -17.86 32.29
C LYS A 157 -26.57 -18.39 30.87
N THR A 158 -27.75 -18.97 30.73
CA THR A 158 -28.39 -19.54 29.57
C THR A 158 -28.74 -18.49 28.52
N GLY A 159 -28.55 -18.83 27.24
CA GLY A 159 -28.95 -18.01 26.09
C GLY A 159 -28.87 -18.83 24.82
N THR A 160 -29.99 -19.46 24.45
CA THR A 160 -30.22 -20.09 23.15
C THR A 160 -30.19 -19.05 22.04
N GLY A 161 -29.19 -19.13 21.17
CA GLY A 161 -29.11 -18.37 19.94
C GLY A 161 -28.03 -19.00 19.06
N ALA A 162 -28.39 -19.39 17.84
CA ALA A 162 -27.49 -19.96 16.85
C ALA A 162 -26.27 -19.03 16.65
N GLY A 163 -25.18 -19.37 17.33
CA GLY A 163 -23.98 -18.56 17.35
C GLY A 163 -23.18 -18.80 16.08
N ALA A 164 -23.18 -17.81 15.19
CA ALA A 164 -22.10 -17.65 14.22
C ALA A 164 -20.78 -17.77 15.00
N ARG A 165 -20.05 -18.86 14.78
CA ARG A 165 -18.73 -19.09 15.35
C ARG A 165 -17.86 -17.94 14.84
N LYS A 166 -17.63 -16.92 15.67
CA LYS A 166 -16.64 -15.89 15.38
C LYS A 166 -15.30 -16.62 15.31
N THR A 167 -14.88 -16.99 14.11
CA THR A 167 -13.55 -17.50 13.80
C THR A 167 -12.57 -16.36 14.09
N GLY A 168 -12.15 -16.26 15.34
CA GLY A 168 -11.23 -15.21 15.76
C GLY A 168 -9.96 -15.32 14.93
N THR A 169 -9.52 -14.20 14.36
CA THR A 169 -8.24 -14.09 13.64
C THR A 169 -7.12 -14.75 14.46
N GLY A 170 -6.23 -15.53 13.83
CA GLY A 170 -5.12 -16.25 14.48
C GLY A 170 -4.05 -15.34 15.11
N THR A 171 -4.34 -14.04 15.23
CA THR A 171 -3.46 -12.96 15.65
C THR A 171 -4.09 -12.13 16.77
N ARG A 172 -3.26 -11.45 17.56
CA ARG A 172 -3.67 -10.51 18.60
C ARG A 172 -2.79 -9.26 18.58
N GLN A 173 -3.31 -8.16 19.10
CA GLN A 173 -2.57 -6.92 19.29
C GLN A 173 -1.90 -6.89 20.66
N GLU A 174 -0.66 -6.43 20.72
CA GLU A 174 0.13 -6.31 21.94
C GLU A 174 0.81 -4.93 22.01
N LYS A 175 1.00 -4.40 23.23
CA LYS A 175 1.77 -3.17 23.43
C LYS A 175 3.26 -3.49 23.30
N VAL A 176 3.99 -2.66 22.56
CA VAL A 176 5.47 -2.74 22.52
C VAL A 176 6.03 -2.15 23.82
N GLY A 177 7.06 -2.75 24.40
CA GLY A 177 7.76 -2.23 25.58
C GLY A 177 8.36 -0.84 25.33
N GLU A 178 8.46 0.00 26.35
CA GLU A 178 8.92 1.39 26.16
C GLU A 178 10.35 1.49 25.64
N GLU A 179 11.24 0.58 26.08
CA GLU A 179 12.62 0.53 25.63
C GLU A 179 12.73 0.15 24.15
N ASP A 180 11.89 -0.77 23.66
CA ASP A 180 11.92 -1.18 22.26
C ASP A 180 11.34 -0.09 21.34
N ARG A 181 10.41 0.73 21.83
CA ARG A 181 9.89 1.89 21.08
C ARG A 181 10.98 2.92 20.77
N LYS A 182 11.98 3.04 21.66
CA LYS A 182 13.11 3.98 21.51
C LYS A 182 14.18 3.48 20.53
N LYS A 183 14.10 2.22 20.08
CA LYS A 183 15.05 1.60 19.15
C LYS A 183 14.49 1.56 17.74
N PHE A 184 15.38 1.62 16.76
CA PHE A 184 15.04 1.32 15.37
C PHE A 184 14.80 -0.18 15.21
N VAL A 185 13.77 -0.55 14.44
CA VAL A 185 13.43 -1.96 14.15
C VAL A 185 14.42 -2.65 13.22
N LEU A 186 15.24 -1.88 12.50
CA LEU A 186 16.23 -2.34 11.54
C LEU A 186 17.59 -1.75 11.87
N THR A 187 18.62 -2.55 11.64
CA THR A 187 20.01 -2.10 11.60
C THR A 187 20.34 -1.46 10.25
N ASP A 188 21.41 -0.68 10.19
CA ASP A 188 21.86 -0.01 8.97
C ASP A 188 22.14 -0.99 7.82
N ASP A 189 22.73 -2.14 8.13
CA ASP A 189 23.02 -3.16 7.12
C ASP A 189 21.75 -3.80 6.55
N GLU A 190 20.72 -3.96 7.39
CA GLU A 190 19.41 -4.44 6.96
C GLU A 190 18.69 -3.41 6.10
N VAL A 191 18.72 -2.13 6.49
CA VAL A 191 18.17 -1.02 5.69
C VAL A 191 18.82 -0.99 4.31
N LEU A 192 20.16 -1.06 4.25
CA LEU A 192 20.89 -1.07 2.98
C LEU A 192 20.62 -2.35 2.16
N ARG A 193 20.42 -3.50 2.81
CA ARG A 193 20.06 -4.75 2.13
C ARG A 193 18.67 -4.68 1.50
N LEU A 194 17.68 -4.19 2.25
CA LEU A 194 16.33 -3.96 1.74
C LEU A 194 16.33 -2.95 0.59
N ALA A 195 17.08 -1.86 0.71
CA ALA A 195 17.20 -0.87 -0.36
C ALA A 195 17.81 -1.46 -1.65
N ARG A 196 18.82 -2.34 -1.53
CA ARG A 196 19.37 -3.06 -2.69
C ARG A 196 18.32 -3.97 -3.33
N TRP A 197 17.55 -4.70 -2.53
CA TRP A 197 16.46 -5.53 -3.05
C TRP A 197 15.38 -4.71 -3.75
N ALA A 198 15.00 -3.57 -3.19
CA ALA A 198 14.05 -2.65 -3.84
C ALA A 198 14.56 -2.19 -5.22
N CYS A 199 15.84 -1.86 -5.34
CA CYS A 199 16.45 -1.49 -6.62
C CYS A 199 16.42 -2.65 -7.63
N ILE A 200 16.77 -3.87 -7.20
CA ILE A 200 16.76 -5.06 -8.06
C ILE A 200 15.33 -5.38 -8.54
N ILE A 201 14.35 -5.29 -7.65
CA ILE A 201 12.94 -5.54 -7.97
C ILE A 201 12.41 -4.47 -8.93
N GLU A 202 12.67 -3.20 -8.66
CA GLU A 202 12.31 -2.11 -9.57
C GLU A 202 12.94 -2.29 -10.96
N GLU A 203 14.21 -2.64 -11.04
CA GLU A 203 14.90 -2.89 -12.31
C GLU A 203 14.27 -4.06 -13.08
N HIS A 204 13.90 -5.12 -12.37
CA HIS A 204 13.23 -6.28 -12.95
C HIS A 204 11.85 -5.93 -13.56
N TYR A 205 11.05 -5.10 -12.89
CA TYR A 205 9.72 -4.72 -13.35
C TYR A 205 9.68 -3.46 -14.23
N GLY A 206 10.76 -2.67 -14.25
CA GLY A 206 10.87 -1.45 -15.07
C GLY A 206 9.99 -0.28 -14.62
N THR A 207 9.42 -0.34 -13.41
CA THR A 207 8.50 0.67 -12.85
C THR A 207 8.74 0.80 -11.36
N PRO A 208 8.42 1.95 -10.72
CA PRO A 208 8.43 2.05 -9.27
C PRO A 208 7.54 0.99 -8.62
N MET A 209 8.01 0.43 -7.50
CA MET A 209 7.40 -0.71 -6.83
C MET A 209 7.07 -0.39 -5.37
N ASP A 210 5.93 -0.93 -4.91
CA ASP A 210 5.48 -1.05 -3.53
C ASP A 210 5.71 -2.49 -3.07
N ILE A 211 6.58 -2.67 -2.07
CA ILE A 211 7.13 -3.96 -1.68
C ILE A 211 6.94 -4.18 -0.18
N GLU A 212 6.26 -5.27 0.17
CA GLU A 212 6.09 -5.71 1.55
C GLU A 212 7.22 -6.68 1.93
N TRP A 213 7.80 -6.49 3.12
CA TRP A 213 8.91 -7.29 3.62
C TRP A 213 8.69 -7.71 5.07
N ALA A 214 9.33 -8.80 5.48
CA ALA A 214 9.28 -9.32 6.83
C ALA A 214 10.65 -9.84 7.27
N LYS A 215 11.01 -9.58 8.54
CA LYS A 215 12.15 -10.21 9.20
C LYS A 215 11.66 -11.38 10.03
N ASP A 216 12.23 -12.56 9.82
CA ASP A 216 11.92 -13.72 10.64
C ASP A 216 12.70 -13.65 11.96
N GLY A 217 11.99 -13.63 13.09
CA GLY A 217 12.63 -13.51 14.41
C GLY A 217 13.28 -14.77 14.94
N THR A 218 13.14 -15.93 14.26
CA THR A 218 13.83 -17.18 14.63
C THR A 218 15.16 -17.30 13.90
N THR A 219 15.17 -16.99 12.60
CA THR A 219 16.37 -17.11 11.75
C THR A 219 17.16 -15.80 11.65
N GLY A 220 16.50 -14.66 11.87
CA GLY A 220 17.06 -13.33 11.63
C GLY A 220 17.07 -12.91 10.16
N GLU A 221 16.59 -13.77 9.25
CA GLU A 221 16.59 -13.52 7.81
C GLU A 221 15.48 -12.55 7.39
N LEU A 222 15.72 -11.84 6.29
CA LEU A 222 14.76 -10.93 5.67
C LEU A 222 14.10 -11.62 4.47
N PHE A 223 12.81 -11.39 4.28
CA PHE A 223 12.01 -11.93 3.19
C PHE A 223 11.21 -10.83 2.52
N VAL A 224 11.05 -10.93 1.20
CA VAL A 224 10.04 -10.17 0.45
C VAL A 224 8.77 -11.01 0.42
N VAL A 225 7.65 -10.42 0.85
CA VAL A 225 6.36 -11.10 0.97
C VAL A 225 5.49 -10.80 -0.24
N GLN A 226 5.45 -9.54 -0.66
CA GLN A 226 4.64 -9.06 -1.78
C GLN A 226 5.39 -7.96 -2.52
N ALA A 227 5.22 -7.87 -3.84
CA ALA A 227 5.68 -6.73 -4.63
C ALA A 227 4.64 -6.39 -5.70
N ARG A 228 4.31 -5.11 -5.83
CA ARG A 228 3.37 -4.61 -6.84
C ARG A 228 3.82 -3.27 -7.39
N PRO A 229 3.47 -2.90 -8.64
CA PRO A 229 3.73 -1.56 -9.15
C PRO A 229 3.10 -0.47 -8.27
N GLU A 230 3.82 0.63 -8.09
CA GLU A 230 3.32 1.84 -7.43
C GLU A 230 2.33 2.56 -8.38
N THR A 231 1.15 2.90 -7.87
CA THR A 231 0.03 3.37 -8.71
C THR A 231 -0.32 4.85 -8.53
N VAL A 232 0.23 5.55 -7.54
CA VAL A 232 -0.10 6.95 -7.23
C VAL A 232 0.68 7.92 -8.14
N HIS A 233 1.98 7.69 -8.35
CA HIS A 233 2.80 8.55 -9.20
C HIS A 233 2.84 8.11 -10.65
N SER A 234 2.54 6.84 -10.95
CA SER A 234 2.41 6.36 -12.35
C SER A 234 1.23 6.98 -13.09
N GLN A 235 0.28 7.63 -12.39
CA GLN A 235 -0.81 8.41 -12.98
C GLN A 235 -0.51 9.91 -13.12
N LYS A 236 0.63 10.42 -12.60
CA LYS A 236 1.01 11.81 -12.81
C LYS A 236 1.63 11.94 -14.19
N ASP A 237 0.85 12.49 -15.11
CA ASP A 237 1.30 12.90 -16.43
C ASP A 237 2.48 13.87 -16.27
N LEU A 238 3.71 13.43 -16.59
CA LEU A 238 4.93 14.25 -16.49
C LEU A 238 4.87 15.53 -17.35
N SER A 239 3.84 15.68 -18.18
CA SER A 239 3.54 16.84 -19.01
C SER A 239 2.68 17.92 -18.32
N SER A 240 2.14 17.67 -17.12
CA SER A 240 1.32 18.67 -16.43
C SER A 240 2.12 19.49 -15.42
N LEU A 241 2.37 20.76 -15.76
CA LEU A 241 2.80 21.78 -14.80
C LEU A 241 1.59 22.25 -13.99
N GLU A 242 1.56 21.97 -12.68
CA GLU A 242 0.58 22.57 -11.77
C GLU A 242 1.13 23.91 -11.26
N THR A 243 0.56 25.02 -11.72
CA THR A 243 0.88 26.36 -11.24
C THR A 243 -0.18 26.79 -10.23
N TYR A 244 0.23 26.99 -8.98
CA TYR A 244 -0.63 27.60 -7.96
C TYR A 244 -0.56 29.12 -8.09
N VAL A 245 -1.67 29.73 -8.50
CA VAL A 245 -1.82 31.19 -8.48
C VAL A 245 -2.64 31.53 -7.25
N LEU A 246 -2.02 32.28 -6.32
CA LEU A 246 -2.73 32.90 -5.20
C LEU A 246 -3.65 33.99 -5.76
N GLU A 247 -4.96 33.71 -5.81
CA GLU A 247 -5.95 34.74 -6.06
C GLU A 247 -6.12 35.58 -4.79
N ASN A 248 -5.59 36.81 -4.86
CA ASN A 248 -5.72 37.92 -3.91
C ASN A 248 -4.96 37.82 -2.59
N SER A 249 -3.92 38.65 -2.50
CA SER A 249 -3.24 39.06 -1.25
C SER A 249 -4.05 40.13 -0.50
N SER A 250 -5.28 39.82 -0.08
CA SER A 250 -6.00 40.70 0.85
C SER A 250 -6.76 39.92 1.91
N LEU A 251 -6.29 40.16 3.15
CA LEU A 251 -6.90 39.89 4.45
C LEU A 251 -6.86 38.44 4.96
N PHE A 252 -5.89 38.24 5.86
CA PHE A 252 -5.86 37.23 6.91
C PHE A 252 -7.21 37.23 7.68
N ARG A 253 -8.10 36.30 7.35
CA ARG A 253 -9.17 35.86 8.26
C ARG A 253 -9.00 34.37 8.50
N ARG A 254 -8.91 34.01 9.78
CA ARG A 254 -9.06 32.64 10.28
C ARG A 254 -10.42 32.13 9.80
N ASP A 255 -10.42 31.21 8.84
CA ASP A 255 -11.34 30.07 8.76
C ASP A 255 -10.93 29.18 7.57
N LEU A 256 -10.56 27.93 7.89
CA LEU A 256 -10.09 26.93 6.93
C LEU A 256 -11.28 26.32 6.15
N ARG A 257 -11.36 26.58 4.85
CA ARG A 257 -12.01 25.68 3.87
C ARG A 257 -11.16 25.54 2.60
N PRO A 258 -11.24 24.40 1.89
CA PRO A 258 -10.26 24.05 0.87
C PRO A 258 -10.45 24.84 -0.43
N CYS A 259 -9.31 25.21 -1.00
CA CYS A 259 -9.12 25.79 -2.33
C CYS A 259 -9.81 24.94 -3.42
N THR A 260 -10.56 25.56 -4.32
CA THR A 260 -11.29 24.86 -5.39
C THR A 260 -10.34 24.50 -6.54
N ARG A 261 -10.29 23.20 -6.86
CA ARG A 261 -9.46 22.62 -7.93
C ARG A 261 -10.06 22.95 -9.31
N ARG A 262 -9.40 23.78 -10.11
CA ARG A 262 -9.70 23.93 -11.54
C ARG A 262 -8.63 23.25 -12.38
N LYS A 263 -9.02 22.22 -13.13
CA LYS A 263 -8.22 21.61 -14.20
C LYS A 263 -8.40 22.43 -15.46
N THR A 264 -7.32 22.91 -16.06
CA THR A 264 -7.32 23.43 -17.43
C THR A 264 -6.35 22.59 -18.26
N SER A 265 -6.84 21.96 -19.33
CA SER A 265 -5.97 21.32 -20.32
C SER A 265 -5.60 22.34 -21.40
N PRO A 266 -4.33 22.37 -21.86
CA PRO A 266 -3.91 23.31 -22.89
C PRO A 266 -4.18 22.72 -24.27
N ARG A 267 -5.46 22.65 -24.69
CA ARG A 267 -5.83 22.47 -26.11
C ARG A 267 -7.31 22.75 -26.34
N SER A 268 -7.68 24.03 -26.46
CA SER A 268 -8.67 24.48 -27.46
C SER A 268 -8.89 25.99 -27.42
N ARG A 269 -8.84 26.61 -28.60
CA ARG A 269 -9.38 27.94 -28.99
C ARG A 269 -8.55 29.16 -28.59
N LEU A 270 -7.47 29.37 -29.35
CA LEU A 270 -7.08 30.71 -29.75
C LEU A 270 -8.12 31.26 -30.75
N THR A 271 -8.67 32.43 -30.41
CA THR A 271 -9.15 33.51 -31.30
C THR A 271 -10.33 33.25 -32.24
N CYS A 272 -11.47 33.91 -31.98
CA CYS A 272 -12.09 34.77 -32.99
C CYS A 272 -13.10 35.76 -32.35
N TRP A 273 -12.61 36.93 -31.93
CA TRP A 273 -13.39 38.16 -31.85
C TRP A 273 -12.55 39.25 -32.52
N LYS A 274 -12.81 39.53 -33.80
CA LYS A 274 -12.49 40.82 -34.44
C LYS A 274 -13.55 41.15 -35.49
N ARG A 275 -14.07 42.37 -35.38
CA ARG A 275 -15.16 42.97 -36.15
C ARG A 275 -14.78 43.19 -37.64
N ARG A 276 -15.72 42.84 -38.52
CA ARG A 276 -16.26 43.56 -39.70
C ARG A 276 -15.45 44.77 -40.26
N TRP A 277 -14.91 44.68 -41.49
CA TRP A 277 -15.28 45.53 -42.67
C TRP A 277 -14.54 45.16 -43.99
N LYS A 278 -15.35 45.09 -45.07
CA LYS A 278 -15.17 45.39 -46.51
C LYS A 278 -14.09 44.73 -47.42
N SER A 279 -14.66 43.99 -48.38
CA SER A 279 -14.58 44.10 -49.86
C SER A 279 -13.40 43.58 -50.68
N SER A 280 -13.73 42.51 -51.42
CA SER A 280 -13.58 42.33 -52.88
C SER A 280 -12.28 41.78 -53.48
N LYS A 281 -12.52 40.79 -54.36
CA LYS A 281 -11.78 40.37 -55.57
C LYS A 281 -10.60 39.38 -55.45
N ARG A 282 -10.92 38.15 -55.89
CA ARG A 282 -10.33 37.36 -57.00
C ARG A 282 -9.01 36.58 -56.79
N ARG A 283 -9.18 35.26 -57.01
CA ARG A 283 -8.41 34.30 -57.86
C ARG A 283 -7.08 33.70 -57.35
N ALA A 284 -7.15 32.37 -57.20
CA ALA A 284 -6.40 31.32 -57.92
C ALA A 284 -5.03 30.80 -57.39
N GLY A 285 -4.98 29.45 -57.30
CA GLY A 285 -3.82 28.57 -57.47
C GLY A 285 -2.90 28.43 -56.25
N CYS A 286 -2.12 27.37 -56.05
CA CYS A 286 -1.95 26.03 -56.63
C CYS A 286 -0.75 25.42 -55.86
N TRP A 287 -0.80 24.15 -55.41
CA TRP A 287 0.37 23.26 -55.11
C TRP A 287 1.34 23.72 -53.98
N SER A 288 2.16 22.93 -53.30
CA SER A 288 2.48 21.49 -53.21
C SER A 288 3.36 21.27 -51.96
N ARG A 289 3.45 20.00 -51.53
CA ARG A 289 4.36 19.35 -50.56
C ARG A 289 5.81 19.89 -50.47
N ALA A 290 6.39 19.83 -49.27
CA ALA A 290 7.63 19.10 -48.88
C ALA A 290 7.95 19.43 -47.40
N ARG A 291 7.95 18.47 -46.46
CA ARG A 291 9.15 17.80 -45.90
C ARG A 291 10.36 18.71 -45.70
N LEU A 292 10.60 19.16 -44.47
CA LEU A 292 11.60 18.62 -43.55
C LEU A 292 11.11 18.90 -42.12
#